data_AF-A0A8T6A820-F1
#
_entry.id   AF-A0A8T6A820-F1
#
_cell.length_a   1.000
_cell.length_b   1.000
_cell.length_c   1.000
_cell.angle_alpha   90.00
_cell.angle_beta   90.00
_cell.angle_gamma   90.00
#
_symmetry.space_group_name_H-M   'P 1'
#
loop_
_entity.id
_entity.type
_entity.pdbx_description
1 polymer ?
#
loop_
_entity_poly.entity_id
_entity_poly.type
_entity_poly.pdbx_seq_one_letter_code
_entity_poly.pdbx_strand_id
1 'polypeptide(L)'
;MNKKSLWKLILILAIPCIIGFMPAPAGLSELAWVLFGIYLAAIVGLVIKPFPEPVVLLIAVAASMVVVGNLSDGAFKTTAVLSGYSSGTTWLVFSAFTLSAAFVTTGLGKRIAYLLIGKIGSTTLGLGYVTVFLDLVLAPATPSNTARAGGIVLPIINSVAVALGSEPEKSPRRVGHYLMMSIYMVTK
;
A
#
# COMPACT_ATOMS: atom_id res chain seq x y z
N MET A 1 -2.69 -16.79 22.68
CA MET A 1 -2.20 -16.64 21.28
C MET A 1 -2.72 -17.81 20.46
N ASN A 2 -3.39 -17.55 19.33
CA ASN A 2 -3.92 -18.62 18.47
C ASN A 2 -2.75 -19.48 17.93
N LYS A 3 -2.82 -20.83 18.03
CA LYS A 3 -1.74 -21.75 17.56
C LYS A 3 -1.31 -21.46 16.11
N LYS A 4 -2.24 -20.97 15.28
CA LYS A 4 -1.99 -20.55 13.88
C LYS A 4 -1.13 -19.29 13.71
N SER A 5 -0.94 -18.47 14.74
CA SER A 5 -0.06 -17.28 14.69
C SER A 5 1.33 -17.59 15.25
N LEU A 6 1.41 -18.50 16.22
CA LEU A 6 2.67 -18.84 16.88
C LEU A 6 3.72 -19.43 15.93
N TRP A 7 3.34 -20.34 15.02
CA TRP A 7 4.29 -20.92 14.06
C TRP A 7 4.86 -19.89 13.08
N LYS A 8 4.08 -18.87 12.71
CA LYS A 8 4.52 -17.77 11.83
C LYS A 8 5.62 -16.95 12.51
N LEU A 9 5.47 -16.70 13.81
CA LEU A 9 6.47 -15.98 14.60
C LEU A 9 7.76 -16.77 14.76
N ILE A 10 7.62 -18.08 15.03
CA ILE A 10 8.77 -18.98 15.10
C ILE A 10 9.55 -18.95 13.79
N LEU A 11 8.87 -19.02 12.64
CA LEU A 11 9.51 -18.98 11.33
C LEU A 11 10.27 -17.66 11.10
N ILE A 12 9.67 -16.52 11.43
CA ILE A 12 10.30 -15.20 11.25
C ILE A 12 11.50 -15.01 12.18
N LEU A 13 11.42 -15.49 13.42
CA LEU A 13 12.54 -15.43 14.37
C LEU A 13 13.64 -16.45 14.05
N ALA A 14 13.29 -17.59 13.46
CA ALA A 14 14.26 -18.62 13.08
C ALA A 14 15.23 -18.12 12.00
N ILE A 15 14.77 -17.32 11.04
CA ILE A 15 15.61 -16.81 9.93
C ILE A 15 16.86 -16.05 10.44
N PRO A 16 16.73 -14.96 11.21
CA PRO A 16 17.90 -14.20 11.68
C PRO A 16 18.73 -15.01 12.68
N CYS A 17 18.12 -15.89 13.47
CA CYS A 17 18.86 -16.79 14.37
C CYS A 17 19.74 -17.77 13.59
N ILE A 18 19.19 -18.48 12.60
CA ILE A 18 19.94 -19.43 11.78
C ILE A 18 21.07 -18.72 11.04
N ILE A 19 20.78 -17.56 10.43
CA ILE A 19 21.78 -16.77 9.71
C ILE A 19 22.86 -16.28 10.67
N GLY A 20 22.50 -15.81 11.87
CA GLY A 20 23.46 -15.36 12.87
C GLY A 20 24.36 -16.47 13.45
N PHE A 21 23.89 -17.72 13.49
CA PHE A 21 24.73 -18.86 13.89
C PHE A 21 25.61 -19.41 12.76
N MET A 22 25.31 -19.06 11.50
CA MET A 22 26.14 -19.43 10.36
C MET A 22 27.28 -18.42 10.17
N PRO A 23 28.52 -18.89 9.89
CA PRO A 23 29.63 -17.99 9.63
C PRO A 23 29.34 -17.16 8.37
N ALA A 24 29.71 -15.88 8.42
CA ALA A 24 29.58 -14.99 7.27
C ALA A 24 30.37 -15.54 6.07
N PRO A 25 29.79 -15.53 4.85
CA PRO A 25 30.52 -15.89 3.64
C PRO A 25 31.77 -15.03 3.43
N ALA A 26 32.80 -15.60 2.78
CA ALA A 26 34.05 -14.90 2.51
C ALA A 26 33.79 -13.58 1.75
N GLY A 27 34.35 -12.48 2.26
CA GLY A 27 34.20 -11.13 1.69
C GLY A 27 33.04 -10.31 2.26
N LEU A 28 32.23 -10.86 3.17
CA LEU A 28 31.15 -10.14 3.85
C LEU A 28 31.48 -9.91 5.33
N SER A 29 31.19 -8.71 5.85
CA SER A 29 31.33 -8.45 7.28
C SER A 29 30.24 -9.14 8.09
N GLU A 30 30.55 -9.51 9.33
CA GLU A 30 29.60 -10.14 10.25
C GLU A 30 28.36 -9.26 10.48
N LEU A 31 28.56 -7.95 10.66
CA LEU A 31 27.47 -6.98 10.78
C LEU A 31 26.55 -7.01 9.55
N ALA A 32 27.09 -7.01 8.33
CA ALA A 32 26.29 -7.05 7.12
C ALA A 32 25.51 -8.38 7.00
N TRP A 33 26.12 -9.49 7.42
CA TRP A 33 25.50 -10.82 7.40
C TRP A 33 24.30 -10.94 8.35
N VAL A 34 24.42 -10.44 9.57
CA VAL A 34 23.32 -10.45 10.54
C VAL A 34 22.20 -9.50 10.12
N LEU A 35 22.54 -8.30 9.62
CA LEU A 35 21.54 -7.36 9.09
C LEU A 35 20.79 -7.92 7.87
N PHE A 36 21.49 -8.67 7.01
CA PHE A 36 20.85 -9.40 5.92
C PHE A 36 19.81 -10.40 6.42
N GLY A 37 20.11 -11.14 7.49
CA GLY A 37 19.14 -12.05 8.11
C GLY A 37 17.90 -11.34 8.64
N ILE A 38 18.05 -10.18 9.29
CA ILE A 38 16.92 -9.36 9.74
C ILE A 38 16.11 -8.85 8.54
N TYR A 39 16.77 -8.41 7.47
CA TYR A 39 16.12 -7.94 6.25
C TYR A 39 15.30 -9.05 5.58
N LEU A 40 15.85 -10.26 5.46
CA LEU A 40 15.13 -11.42 4.91
C LEU A 40 13.92 -11.80 5.78
N ALA A 41 14.09 -11.76 7.11
CA ALA A 41 13.00 -11.99 8.05
C ALA A 41 11.87 -10.97 7.90
N ALA A 42 12.21 -9.69 7.66
CA ALA A 42 11.23 -8.64 7.39
C ALA A 42 10.45 -8.91 6.10
N ILE A 43 11.12 -9.29 5.01
CA ILE A 43 10.45 -9.66 3.74
C ILE A 43 9.47 -10.82 3.97
N VAL A 44 9.93 -11.90 4.60
CA VAL A 44 9.09 -13.07 4.89
C VAL A 44 7.91 -12.68 5.81
N GLY A 45 8.15 -11.81 6.79
CA GLY A 45 7.11 -11.26 7.66
C GLY A 45 6.05 -10.46 6.90
N LEU A 46 6.45 -9.64 5.92
CA LEU A 46 5.53 -8.88 5.06
C LEU A 46 4.69 -9.79 4.14
N VAL A 47 5.22 -10.95 3.73
CA VAL A 47 4.50 -11.92 2.90
C VAL A 47 3.51 -12.73 3.74
N ILE A 48 3.94 -13.26 4.88
CA ILE A 48 3.12 -14.14 5.74
C ILE A 48 2.09 -13.36 6.57
N LYS A 49 2.33 -12.05 6.75
CA LYS A 49 1.50 -11.08 7.48
C LYS A 49 1.02 -11.61 8.83
N PRO A 50 1.93 -11.90 9.79
CA PRO A 50 1.55 -12.31 11.14
C PRO A 50 0.90 -11.16 11.93
N PHE A 51 1.29 -9.93 11.60
CA PHE A 51 0.88 -8.66 12.19
C PHE A 51 0.71 -7.61 11.08
N PRO A 52 0.14 -6.43 11.38
CA PRO A 52 0.15 -5.30 10.45
C PRO A 52 1.56 -4.96 9.98
N GLU A 53 1.69 -4.59 8.70
CA GLU A 53 2.97 -4.31 8.04
C GLU A 53 3.85 -3.29 8.80
N PRO A 54 3.31 -2.18 9.36
CA PRO A 54 4.11 -1.24 10.15
C PRO A 54 4.74 -1.88 11.39
N VAL A 55 4.06 -2.83 12.03
CA VAL A 55 4.56 -3.52 13.23
C VAL A 55 5.76 -4.40 12.87
N VAL A 56 5.66 -5.17 11.79
CA VAL A 56 6.75 -6.02 11.30
C VAL A 56 7.99 -5.19 10.97
N LEU A 57 7.81 -4.07 10.26
CA LEU A 57 8.91 -3.18 9.89
C LEU A 57 9.54 -2.49 11.10
N LEU A 58 8.75 -2.01 12.06
CA LEU A 58 9.29 -1.38 13.27
C LEU A 58 10.09 -2.36 14.13
N ILE A 59 9.65 -3.62 14.24
CA ILE A 59 10.41 -4.67 14.93
C ILE A 59 11.74 -4.92 14.20
N ALA A 60 11.74 -5.00 12.87
CA ALA A 60 12.97 -5.18 12.09
C ALA A 60 13.94 -3.99 12.26
N VAL A 61 13.44 -2.76 12.27
CA VAL A 61 14.24 -1.55 12.55
C VAL A 61 14.81 -1.60 13.97
N ALA A 62 14.00 -1.93 14.98
CA ALA A 62 14.46 -2.05 16.36
C ALA A 62 15.54 -3.14 16.51
N ALA A 63 15.34 -4.31 15.91
CA ALA A 63 16.33 -5.39 15.88
C ALA A 63 17.63 -4.94 15.20
N SER A 64 17.53 -4.21 14.09
CA SER A 64 18.69 -3.65 13.38
C SER A 64 19.45 -2.64 14.24
N MET A 65 18.75 -1.80 15.02
CA MET A 65 19.40 -0.87 15.96
C MET A 65 20.17 -1.61 17.06
N VAL A 66 19.63 -2.71 17.60
CA VAL A 66 20.33 -3.55 18.57
C VAL A 66 21.57 -4.18 17.95
N VAL A 67 21.48 -4.74 16.74
CA VAL A 67 22.62 -5.35 16.07
C VAL A 67 23.70 -4.32 15.76
N VAL A 68 23.35 -3.17 15.19
CA VAL A 68 24.32 -2.09 14.93
C VAL A 68 24.96 -1.61 16.23
N GLY A 69 24.20 -1.46 17.31
CA GLY A 69 24.75 -1.02 18.60
C GLY A 69 25.77 -1.98 19.22
N ASN A 70 25.66 -3.28 18.94
CA ASN A 70 26.53 -4.30 19.53
C ASN A 70 27.67 -4.77 18.60
N LEU A 71 27.45 -4.84 17.28
CA LEU A 71 28.38 -5.44 16.32
C LEU A 71 29.13 -4.40 15.46
N SER A 72 28.81 -3.11 15.57
CA SER A 72 29.46 -2.10 14.72
C SER A 72 30.81 -1.61 15.21
N ASP A 73 31.24 -1.96 16.43
CA ASP A 73 32.48 -1.49 17.06
C ASP A 73 32.69 0.04 16.93
N GLY A 74 31.60 0.81 16.96
CA GLY A 74 31.63 2.27 16.81
C GLY A 74 31.75 2.78 15.36
N ALA A 75 31.88 1.90 14.36
CA ALA A 75 31.92 2.27 12.95
C ALA A 75 30.59 2.92 12.48
N PHE A 76 29.47 2.52 13.08
CA PHE A 76 28.15 3.08 12.78
C PHE A 76 27.44 3.54 14.04
N LYS A 77 26.87 4.75 14.01
CA LYS A 77 25.95 5.20 15.06
C LYS A 77 24.65 4.41 14.95
N THR A 78 24.05 4.03 16.08
CA THR A 78 22.72 3.38 16.12
C THR A 78 21.64 4.23 15.42
N THR A 79 21.79 5.55 15.45
CA THR A 79 20.90 6.48 14.75
C THR A 79 20.98 6.38 13.22
N ALA A 80 22.04 5.81 12.66
CA ALA A 80 22.18 5.61 11.22
C ALA A 80 21.08 4.69 10.65
N VAL A 81 20.55 3.77 11.48
CA VAL A 81 19.42 2.89 11.11
C VAL A 81 18.15 3.70 10.80
N LEU A 82 18.00 4.89 11.37
CA LEU A 82 16.85 5.78 11.15
C LEU A 82 17.04 6.74 9.96
N SER A 83 18.18 6.72 9.27
CA SER A 83 18.48 7.63 8.16
C SER A 83 17.44 7.56 7.02
N GLY A 84 16.83 6.40 6.81
CA GLY A 84 15.74 6.22 5.83
C GLY A 84 14.52 7.11 6.09
N TYR A 85 14.25 7.49 7.34
CA TYR A 85 13.16 8.41 7.71
C TYR A 85 13.46 9.86 7.35
N SER A 86 14.73 10.23 7.16
CA SER A 86 15.13 11.56 6.69
C SER A 86 15.28 11.65 5.16
N SER A 87 15.04 10.55 4.43
CA SER A 87 15.17 10.54 2.98
C SER A 87 14.15 11.45 2.31
N GLY A 88 14.63 12.32 1.40
CA GLY A 88 13.77 13.18 0.59
C GLY A 88 12.76 12.38 -0.24
N THR A 89 13.12 11.17 -0.70
CA THR A 89 12.19 10.28 -1.42
C THR A 89 11.07 9.80 -0.50
N THR A 90 11.36 9.43 0.75
CA THR A 90 10.35 9.03 1.74
C THR A 90 9.36 10.16 1.99
N TRP A 91 9.86 11.39 2.21
CA TRP A 91 9.02 12.57 2.44
C TRP A 91 8.24 13.02 1.20
N LEU A 92 8.81 12.87 0.01
CA LEU A 92 8.11 13.11 -1.25
C LEU A 92 6.90 12.17 -1.38
N VAL A 93 7.12 10.87 -1.17
CA VAL A 93 6.03 9.88 -1.20
C VAL A 93 4.99 10.19 -0.13
N PHE A 94 5.40 10.40 1.13
CA PHE A 94 4.49 10.76 2.23
C PHE A 94 3.63 11.99 1.91
N SER A 95 4.23 13.03 1.34
CA SER A 95 3.53 14.27 0.97
C SER A 95 2.52 14.04 -0.15
N ALA A 96 2.87 13.23 -1.16
CA ALA A 96 1.95 12.87 -2.25
C ALA A 96 0.72 12.10 -1.74
N PHE A 97 0.91 11.16 -0.81
CA PHE A 97 -0.20 10.44 -0.17
C PHE A 97 -1.06 11.35 0.73
N THR A 98 -0.45 12.32 1.41
CA THR A 98 -1.17 13.28 2.25
C THR A 98 -2.01 14.24 1.40
N LEU A 99 -1.45 14.77 0.30
CA LEU A 99 -2.18 15.59 -0.67
C LEU A 99 -3.35 14.81 -1.28
N SER A 100 -3.11 13.55 -1.62
CA SER A 100 -4.14 12.62 -2.09
C SER A 100 -5.31 12.45 -1.11
N ALA A 101 -5.04 12.36 0.21
CA ALA A 101 -6.10 12.35 1.21
C ALA A 101 -6.91 13.65 1.20
N ALA A 102 -6.27 14.81 1.00
CA ALA A 102 -6.96 16.09 0.87
C ALA A 102 -7.87 16.15 -0.37
N PHE A 103 -7.47 15.54 -1.49
CA PHE A 103 -8.33 15.43 -2.68
C PHE A 103 -9.63 14.67 -2.40
N VAL A 104 -9.56 13.63 -1.58
CA VAL A 104 -10.73 12.84 -1.16
C VAL A 104 -11.60 13.63 -0.19
N THR A 105 -11.02 14.23 0.86
CA THR A 105 -11.78 14.93 1.90
C THR A 105 -12.44 16.22 1.40
N THR A 106 -11.77 16.98 0.53
CA THR A 106 -12.33 18.20 -0.08
C THR A 106 -13.42 17.89 -1.12
N GLY A 107 -13.50 16.65 -1.59
CA GLY A 107 -14.41 16.24 -2.65
C GLY A 107 -14.03 16.78 -4.03
N LEU A 108 -12.79 17.23 -4.24
CA LEU A 108 -12.33 17.74 -5.54
C LEU A 108 -12.50 16.67 -6.64
N GLY A 109 -12.10 15.42 -6.36
CA GLY A 109 -12.29 14.32 -7.30
C GLY A 109 -13.76 14.06 -7.63
N LYS A 110 -14.67 14.26 -6.67
CA LYS A 110 -16.12 14.16 -6.87
C LYS A 110 -16.66 15.27 -7.78
N ARG A 111 -16.17 16.50 -7.63
CA ARG A 111 -16.54 17.62 -8.52
C ARG A 111 -16.09 17.36 -9.95
N ILE A 112 -14.85 16.91 -10.14
CA ILE A 112 -14.31 16.54 -11.47
C ILE A 112 -15.16 15.43 -12.10
N ALA A 113 -15.50 14.40 -11.32
CA ALA A 113 -16.35 13.31 -11.80
C ALA A 113 -17.71 13.81 -12.29
N TYR A 114 -18.40 14.66 -11.52
CA TYR A 114 -19.70 15.20 -11.94
C TYR A 114 -19.60 16.08 -13.19
N LEU A 115 -18.53 16.86 -13.35
CA LEU A 115 -18.29 17.62 -14.58
C LEU A 115 -18.14 16.70 -15.80
N LEU A 116 -17.46 15.56 -15.66
CA LEU A 116 -17.32 14.57 -16.72
C LEU A 116 -18.65 13.85 -17.00
N ILE A 117 -19.38 13.45 -15.97
CA ILE A 117 -20.72 12.85 -16.11
C ILE A 117 -21.66 13.81 -16.85
N GLY A 118 -21.66 15.09 -16.48
CA GLY A 118 -22.49 16.10 -17.14
C GLY A 118 -22.15 16.29 -18.62
N LYS A 119 -20.90 16.07 -19.04
CA LYS A 119 -20.46 16.27 -20.43
C LYS A 119 -20.66 15.04 -21.31
N ILE A 120 -20.35 13.83 -20.82
CA ILE A 120 -20.30 12.61 -21.63
C ILE A 120 -21.05 11.42 -21.02
N GLY A 121 -21.70 11.59 -19.87
CA GLY A 121 -22.39 10.53 -19.13
C GLY A 121 -23.83 10.24 -19.56
N SER A 122 -24.27 10.71 -20.73
CA SER A 122 -25.64 10.51 -21.23
C SER A 122 -25.95 9.07 -21.64
N THR A 123 -24.92 8.25 -21.85
CA THR A 123 -25.06 6.83 -22.22
C THR A 123 -24.29 5.95 -21.25
N THR A 124 -24.67 4.68 -21.14
CA THR A 124 -23.94 3.70 -20.33
C THR A 124 -22.48 3.56 -20.75
N LEU A 125 -22.21 3.55 -22.07
CA LEU A 125 -20.84 3.53 -22.58
C LEU A 125 -20.08 4.81 -22.21
N GLY A 126 -20.74 5.97 -22.32
CA GLY A 126 -20.20 7.26 -21.90
C GLY A 126 -19.84 7.30 -20.41
N LEU A 127 -20.69 6.73 -19.54
CA LEU A 127 -20.39 6.55 -18.11
C LEU A 127 -19.18 5.63 -17.87
N GLY A 128 -18.96 4.63 -18.73
CA GLY A 128 -17.73 3.84 -18.72
C GLY A 128 -16.50 4.71 -19.04
N TYR A 129 -16.55 5.52 -20.11
CA TYR A 129 -15.47 6.44 -20.45
C TYR A 129 -15.23 7.52 -19.39
N VAL A 130 -16.26 7.97 -18.68
CA VAL A 130 -16.10 8.85 -17.52
C VAL A 130 -15.17 8.22 -16.50
N THR A 131 -15.28 6.91 -16.21
CA THR A 131 -14.37 6.26 -15.25
C THR A 131 -12.91 6.30 -15.71
N VAL A 132 -12.67 6.13 -17.02
CA VAL A 132 -11.33 6.20 -17.63
C VAL A 132 -10.74 7.60 -17.50
N PHE A 133 -11.48 8.62 -17.95
CA PHE A 133 -11.00 10.01 -17.89
C PHE A 133 -10.84 10.50 -16.46
N LEU A 134 -11.70 10.06 -15.55
CA LEU A 134 -11.60 10.39 -14.15
C LEU A 134 -10.32 9.80 -13.54
N ASP A 135 -10.01 8.52 -13.79
CA ASP A 135 -8.76 7.93 -13.29
C ASP A 135 -7.54 8.61 -13.92
N LEU A 136 -7.57 8.91 -15.22
CA LEU A 136 -6.50 9.64 -15.92
C LEU A 136 -6.18 11.00 -15.27
N VAL A 137 -7.22 11.77 -14.90
CA VAL A 137 -7.05 13.08 -14.26
C VAL A 137 -6.59 12.94 -12.80
N LEU A 138 -7.05 11.89 -12.10
CA LEU A 138 -6.74 11.70 -10.69
C LEU A 138 -5.40 11.01 -10.44
N ALA A 139 -4.90 10.21 -11.38
CA ALA A 139 -3.68 9.41 -11.22
C ALA A 139 -2.44 10.25 -10.86
N PRO A 140 -2.19 11.43 -11.46
CA PRO A 140 -1.03 12.27 -11.08
C PRO A 140 -1.12 12.85 -9.67
N ALA A 141 -2.33 13.09 -9.16
CA ALA A 141 -2.56 13.71 -7.86
C ALA A 141 -2.78 12.70 -6.73
N THR A 142 -3.16 11.46 -7.06
CA THR A 142 -3.55 10.42 -6.09
C THR A 142 -2.75 9.16 -6.39
N PRO A 143 -1.57 8.96 -5.76
CA PRO A 143 -0.68 7.84 -6.08
C PRO A 143 -1.23 6.47 -5.68
N SER A 144 -2.26 6.43 -4.81
CA SER A 144 -2.90 5.19 -4.37
C SER A 144 -4.06 4.78 -5.28
N ASN A 145 -3.93 3.65 -5.96
CA ASN A 145 -5.01 3.05 -6.75
C ASN A 145 -6.25 2.78 -5.88
N THR A 146 -6.05 2.27 -4.66
CA THR A 146 -7.14 2.02 -3.70
C THR A 146 -7.87 3.31 -3.32
N ALA A 147 -7.14 4.41 -3.12
CA ALA A 147 -7.76 5.70 -2.81
C ALA A 147 -8.56 6.26 -3.99
N ARG A 148 -8.06 6.13 -5.23
CA ARG A 148 -8.80 6.52 -6.44
C ARG A 148 -10.06 5.67 -6.63
N ALA A 149 -9.89 4.35 -6.76
CA ALA A 149 -10.98 3.42 -7.05
C ALA A 149 -12.04 3.42 -5.94
N GLY A 150 -11.62 3.13 -4.71
CA GLY A 150 -12.54 2.93 -3.58
C GLY A 150 -13.00 4.24 -2.94
N GLY A 151 -12.11 5.22 -2.83
CA GLY A 151 -12.41 6.48 -2.14
C GLY A 151 -13.16 7.51 -3.00
N ILE A 152 -12.90 7.54 -4.30
CA ILE A 152 -13.46 8.57 -5.20
C ILE A 152 -14.44 7.97 -6.21
N VAL A 153 -13.99 7.02 -7.03
CA VAL A 153 -14.76 6.57 -8.21
C VAL A 153 -15.96 5.71 -7.80
N LEU A 154 -15.76 4.73 -6.93
CA LEU A 154 -16.78 3.75 -6.53
C LEU A 154 -18.05 4.39 -5.94
N PRO A 155 -17.99 5.29 -4.95
CA PRO A 155 -19.21 5.88 -4.38
C PRO A 155 -20.04 6.67 -5.41
N ILE A 156 -19.36 7.32 -6.37
CA ILE A 156 -19.99 8.14 -7.40
C ILE A 156 -20.72 7.25 -8.40
N ILE A 157 -20.01 6.25 -8.94
CA ILE A 157 -20.57 5.34 -9.93
C ILE A 157 -21.66 4.44 -9.31
N ASN A 158 -21.50 4.03 -8.06
CA ASN A 158 -22.57 3.33 -7.33
C ASN A 158 -23.83 4.20 -7.21
N SER A 159 -23.67 5.49 -6.90
CA SER A 159 -24.79 6.44 -6.85
C SER A 159 -25.50 6.57 -8.21
N VAL A 160 -24.73 6.59 -9.31
CA VAL A 160 -25.28 6.62 -10.68
C VAL A 160 -26.00 5.32 -11.02
N ALA A 161 -25.43 4.16 -10.68
CA ALA A 161 -26.04 2.87 -10.95
C ALA A 161 -27.39 2.71 -10.22
N VAL A 162 -27.44 3.10 -8.95
CA VAL A 162 -28.68 3.10 -8.15
C VAL A 162 -29.71 4.07 -8.74
N ALA A 163 -29.30 5.28 -9.14
CA ALA A 163 -30.20 6.25 -9.78
C ALA A 163 -30.79 5.74 -11.12
N LEU A 164 -30.06 4.88 -11.83
CA LEU A 164 -30.52 4.18 -13.03
C LEU A 164 -31.31 2.89 -12.74
N GLY A 165 -31.69 2.67 -11.47
CA GLY A 165 -32.47 1.51 -11.04
C GLY A 165 -31.72 0.19 -11.15
N SER A 166 -30.40 0.21 -10.99
CA SER A 166 -29.54 -0.97 -10.94
C SER A 166 -28.99 -1.15 -9.53
N GLU A 167 -29.65 -2.02 -8.77
CA GLU A 167 -29.26 -2.38 -7.40
C GLU A 167 -28.57 -3.76 -7.39
N PRO A 168 -27.60 -4.00 -6.49
CA PRO A 168 -26.90 -5.28 -6.40
C PRO A 168 -27.84 -6.49 -6.21
N GLU A 169 -28.90 -6.31 -5.44
CA GLU A 169 -29.81 -7.40 -5.05
C GLU A 169 -30.97 -7.61 -6.04
N LYS A 170 -31.51 -6.54 -6.62
CA LYS A 170 -32.71 -6.60 -7.46
C LYS A 170 -32.41 -6.64 -8.96
N SER A 171 -31.45 -5.84 -9.41
CA SER A 171 -31.24 -5.56 -10.84
C SER A 171 -29.76 -5.26 -11.18
N PRO A 172 -28.80 -6.12 -10.78
CA PRO A 172 -27.38 -5.82 -10.89
C PRO A 172 -26.91 -5.66 -12.34
N ARG A 173 -27.54 -6.37 -13.29
CA ARG A 173 -27.13 -6.40 -14.70
C ARG A 173 -27.67 -5.27 -15.58
N ARG A 174 -28.51 -4.37 -15.06
CA ARG A 174 -29.02 -3.22 -15.84
C ARG A 174 -27.89 -2.28 -16.28
N VAL A 175 -27.09 -1.82 -15.31
CA VAL A 175 -25.94 -0.97 -15.59
C VAL A 175 -24.83 -1.11 -14.54
N GLY A 176 -25.19 -1.42 -13.29
CA GLY A 176 -24.26 -1.51 -12.16
C GLY A 176 -23.14 -2.51 -12.40
N HIS A 177 -23.43 -3.70 -12.92
CA HIS A 177 -22.42 -4.72 -13.20
C HIS A 177 -21.36 -4.22 -14.20
N TYR A 178 -21.79 -3.61 -15.32
CA TYR A 178 -20.88 -3.05 -16.31
C TYR A 178 -20.01 -1.94 -15.73
N LEU A 179 -20.60 -1.02 -14.97
CA LEU A 179 -19.87 0.11 -14.42
C LEU A 179 -18.90 -0.32 -13.31
N MET A 180 -19.27 -1.28 -12.45
CA MET A 180 -18.35 -1.83 -11.44
C MET A 180 -17.17 -2.56 -12.08
N MET A 181 -17.42 -3.33 -13.14
CA MET A 181 -16.35 -3.96 -13.91
C MET A 181 -15.45 -2.94 -14.60
N SER A 182 -16.02 -1.85 -15.12
CA SER A 182 -15.26 -0.76 -15.73
C SER A 182 -14.31 -0.11 -14.73
N ILE A 183 -14.78 0.23 -13.53
CA ILE A 183 -13.93 0.78 -12.46
C ILE A 183 -12.77 -0.16 -12.15
N TYR A 184 -13.05 -1.46 -11.97
CA TYR A 184 -12.04 -2.44 -11.64
C TYR A 184 -10.96 -2.59 -12.73
N MET A 185 -11.35 -2.55 -14.01
CA MET A 185 -10.41 -2.68 -15.12
C MET A 185 -9.60 -1.40 -15.38
N VAL A 186 -10.17 -0.23 -15.08
CA VAL A 186 -9.51 1.07 -15.29
C VAL A 186 -8.46 1.34 -14.22
N THR A 187 -8.76 1.07 -12.95
CA THR A 187 -7.89 1.45 -11.83
C THR A 187 -6.94 0.34 -11.37
N LYS A 188 -6.80 -0.72 -12.17
CA LYS A 188 -5.99 -1.90 -11.83
C LYS A 188 -4.49 -1.61 -11.89
#